data_AF-A0A418ZRW0-F1
#
_entry.id   AF-A0A418ZRW0-F1
#
_cell.length_a   1.000
_cell.length_b   1.000
_cell.length_c   1.000
_cell.angle_alpha   90.00
_cell.angle_beta   90.00
_cell.angle_gamma   90.00
#
_symmetry.space_group_name_H-M   'P 1'
#
loop_
_entity.id
_entity.type
_entity.pdbx_description
1 polymer ?
#
loop_
_entity_poly.entity_id
_entity_poly.type
_entity_poly.pdbx_seq_one_letter_code
_entity_poly.pdbx_strand_id
1 'polypeptide(L)'
;MGVGGGFIMVPAMIYLLGMPTKVVVGTSLFQITFVTAFTTLMHAVSYNTVDVMLAVLLIVGGVIGAQVGTTLGARLRAEQLRILLALLVLAVCGKLALDLFLTPDDLFSISTRGA
;
A
#
# COMPACT_ATOMS: atom_id res chain seq x y z
N MET A 1 6.86 0.53 -3.98
CA MET A 1 6.95 -0.55 -2.97
C MET A 1 5.86 -0.34 -1.94
N GLY A 2 4.85 -1.21 -1.89
CA GLY A 2 3.62 -1.00 -1.10
C GLY A 2 3.80 -1.28 0.39
N VAL A 3 3.15 -0.45 1.22
CA VAL A 3 2.95 -0.57 2.68
C VAL A 3 4.20 -0.39 3.56
N GLY A 4 5.32 0.16 3.08
CA GLY A 4 6.39 0.72 3.93
C GLY A 4 6.87 -0.12 5.14
N GLY A 5 6.72 -1.45 5.13
CA GLY A 5 7.00 -2.33 6.28
C GLY A 5 6.16 -2.11 7.55
N GLY A 6 5.22 -1.15 7.57
CA GLY A 6 4.53 -0.70 8.79
C GLY A 6 3.71 -1.79 9.49
N PHE A 7 3.09 -2.68 8.73
CA PHE A 7 2.32 -3.81 9.25
C PHE A 7 3.17 -4.76 10.11
N ILE A 8 4.46 -4.90 9.80
CA ILE A 8 5.41 -5.74 10.55
C ILE A 8 6.13 -4.92 11.62
N MET A 9 6.47 -3.66 11.30
CA MET A 9 7.27 -2.82 12.17
C MET A 9 6.54 -2.35 13.43
N VAL A 10 5.23 -2.11 13.36
CA VAL A 10 4.42 -1.73 14.53
C VAL A 10 4.37 -2.86 15.58
N PRO A 11 4.01 -4.12 15.23
CA PRO A 11 4.11 -5.25 16.16
C PRO A 11 5.52 -5.47 16.68
N ALA A 12 6.54 -5.39 15.82
CA ALA A 12 7.93 -5.57 16.23
C ALA A 12 8.35 -4.56 17.32
N MET A 13 7.99 -3.29 17.19
CA MET A 13 8.31 -2.27 18.19
C MET A 13 7.54 -2.45 19.52
N ILE A 14 6.30 -2.94 19.46
CA ILE A 14 5.49 -3.22 20.66
C ILE A 14 6.00 -4.46 21.38
N TYR A 15 6.19 -5.57 20.66
CA TYR A 15 6.47 -6.88 21.25
C TYR A 15 7.97 -7.14 21.47
N LEU A 16 8.87 -6.66 20.61
CA LEU A 16 10.31 -6.88 20.76
C LEU A 16 10.99 -5.77 21.57
N LEU A 17 10.64 -4.50 21.31
CA LEU A 17 11.27 -3.34 21.98
C LEU A 17 10.50 -2.88 23.23
N GLY A 18 9.29 -3.39 23.48
CA GLY A 18 8.50 -3.05 24.66
C GLY A 18 8.07 -1.57 24.74
N MET A 19 8.04 -0.86 23.61
CA MET A 19 7.70 0.56 23.61
C MET A 19 6.19 0.78 23.81
N PRO A 20 5.79 1.84 24.55
CA PRO A 20 4.38 2.16 24.74
C PRO A 20 3.71 2.51 23.41
N THR A 21 2.50 1.99 23.20
CA THR A 21 1.77 2.06 21.92
C THR A 21 1.63 3.48 21.38
N LYS A 22 1.49 4.47 22.27
CA LYS A 22 1.38 5.89 21.90
C LYS A 22 2.63 6.43 21.19
N VAL A 23 3.81 5.96 21.56
CA VAL A 23 5.09 6.38 20.95
C VAL A 23 5.32 5.62 19.65
N VAL A 24 4.97 4.33 19.60
CA VAL A 24 5.15 3.46 18.42
C VAL A 24 4.40 3.97 17.18
N VAL A 25 3.17 4.47 17.36
CA VAL A 25 2.38 4.99 16.24
C VAL A 25 3.06 6.20 15.60
N GLY A 26 3.61 7.11 16.40
CA GLY A 26 4.32 8.29 15.89
C GLY A 26 5.65 7.92 15.21
N THR A 27 6.45 7.05 15.84
CA THR A 27 7.78 6.67 15.32
C THR A 27 7.69 5.86 14.04
N SER A 28 6.74 4.92 13.93
CA SER A 28 6.49 4.16 12.70
C SER A 28 6.05 5.06 11.55
N LEU A 29 5.10 5.99 11.77
CA LEU A 29 4.63 6.88 10.72
C LEU A 29 5.75 7.78 10.17
N PHE A 30 6.59 8.30 11.07
CA PHE A 30 7.78 9.06 10.69
C PHE A 30 8.72 8.21 9.83
N GLN A 31 9.10 7.02 10.31
CA GLN A 31 10.00 6.12 9.59
C GLN A 31 9.44 5.71 8.22
N ILE A 32 8.16 5.33 8.13
CA ILE A 32 7.51 4.94 6.86
C ILE A 32 7.56 6.10 5.86
N THR A 33 7.33 7.33 6.31
CA THR A 33 7.34 8.52 5.45
C THR A 33 8.72 8.72 4.83
N PHE A 34 9.79 8.67 5.62
CA PHE A 34 11.16 8.85 5.13
C PHE A 34 11.59 7.70 4.21
N VAL A 35 11.30 6.45 4.57
CA VAL A 35 11.63 5.28 3.75
C VAL A 35 10.90 5.33 2.41
N THR A 36 9.61 5.66 2.42
CA THR A 36 8.82 5.76 1.19
C THR A 36 9.27 6.93 0.33
N ALA A 37 9.58 8.09 0.91
CA ALA A 37 10.11 9.24 0.18
C ALA A 37 11.45 8.92 -0.49
N PHE A 38 12.40 8.33 0.26
CA PHE A 38 13.70 7.96 -0.28
C PHE A 38 13.60 6.91 -1.39
N THR A 39 12.81 5.85 -1.18
CA THR A 39 12.61 4.81 -2.20
C THR A 39 11.93 5.35 -3.45
N THR A 40 10.95 6.26 -3.29
CA THR A 40 10.29 6.92 -4.42
C THR A 40 11.27 7.82 -5.18
N LEU A 41 12.08 8.61 -4.48
CA LEU A 41 13.10 9.47 -5.10
C LEU A 41 14.14 8.64 -5.85
N MET A 42 14.68 7.60 -5.22
CA MET A 42 15.64 6.68 -5.86
C MET A 42 15.05 6.03 -7.11
N HIS A 43 13.76 5.65 -7.07
CA HIS A 43 13.07 5.09 -8.22
C HIS A 43 12.87 6.13 -9.34
N ALA A 44 12.47 7.36 -8.99
CA ALA A 44 12.30 8.45 -9.93
C ALA A 44 13.60 8.80 -10.66
N VAL A 45 14.71 8.88 -9.93
CA VAL A 45 16.03 9.20 -10.48
C VAL A 45 16.60 8.06 -11.32
N SER A 46 16.42 6.81 -10.88
CA SER A 46 17.03 5.65 -11.57
C SER A 46 16.32 5.28 -12.87
N TYR A 47 14.99 5.43 -12.94
CA TYR A 47 14.20 4.93 -14.07
C TYR A 47 13.58 6.04 -14.93
N ASN A 48 13.58 7.31 -14.50
CA ASN A 48 13.01 8.48 -15.21
C ASN A 48 11.57 8.28 -15.75
N THR A 49 10.85 7.25 -15.31
CA THR A 49 9.50 6.87 -15.76
C THR A 49 8.39 7.41 -14.86
N VAL A 50 8.73 8.31 -13.92
CA VAL A 50 7.74 8.86 -13.00
C VAL A 50 7.02 10.02 -13.65
N ASP A 51 5.77 9.77 -14.06
CA ASP A 51 4.85 10.83 -14.47
C ASP A 51 4.43 11.65 -13.24
N VAL A 52 4.89 12.90 -13.21
CA VAL A 52 4.62 13.85 -12.12
C VAL A 52 3.13 14.16 -12.00
N MET A 53 2.39 14.22 -13.11
CA MET A 53 0.96 14.49 -13.08
C MET A 53 0.21 13.33 -12.41
N LEU A 54 0.53 12.10 -12.79
CA LEU A 54 -0.09 10.91 -12.21
C LEU A 54 0.29 10.76 -10.73
N ALA A 55 1.53 11.09 -10.36
CA ALA A 55 1.98 11.11 -8.97
C ALA A 55 1.19 12.11 -8.12
N VAL A 56 1.02 13.35 -8.60
CA VAL A 56 0.23 14.37 -7.88
C VAL A 56 -1.22 13.94 -7.74
N LEU A 57 -1.83 13.37 -8.80
CA LEU A 57 -3.21 12.93 -8.78
C LEU A 57 -3.42 11.76 -7.79
N LEU A 58 -2.47 10.83 -7.70
CA LEU A 58 -2.47 9.76 -6.70
C LEU A 58 -2.27 10.29 -5.28
N ILE A 59 -1.41 11.29 -5.07
CA ILE A 59 -1.22 11.90 -3.75
C ILE A 59 -2.51 12.57 -3.29
N VAL A 60 -3.13 13.39 -4.14
CA VAL A 60 -4.36 14.10 -3.79
C VAL A 60 -5.50 13.12 -3.53
N GLY A 61 -5.73 12.17 -4.44
CA GLY A 61 -6.76 11.15 -4.29
C GLY A 61 -6.53 10.26 -3.06
N GLY A 62 -5.28 9.86 -2.82
CA GLY A 62 -4.89 9.03 -1.68
C GLY A 62 -5.05 9.74 -0.34
N VAL A 63 -4.63 11.01 -0.24
CA VAL A 63 -4.79 11.80 0.99
C VAL A 63 -6.27 12.02 1.30
N ILE A 64 -7.07 12.46 0.33
CA ILE A 64 -8.51 12.68 0.52
C ILE A 64 -9.19 11.37 0.91
N GLY A 65 -8.92 10.28 0.18
CA GLY A 65 -9.46 8.96 0.45
C GLY A 65 -9.09 8.45 1.85
N ALA A 66 -7.85 8.64 2.28
CA ALA A 66 -7.39 8.24 3.61
C ALA A 66 -8.10 9.02 4.72
N GLN A 67 -8.24 10.35 4.60
CA GLN A 67 -8.93 11.17 5.59
C GLN A 67 -10.43 10.83 5.71
N VAL A 68 -11.09 10.61 4.57
CA VAL A 68 -12.49 10.20 4.55
C VAL A 68 -12.66 8.78 5.11
N GLY A 69 -11.77 7.87 4.73
CA GLY A 69 -11.77 6.48 5.19
C GLY A 69 -11.57 6.34 6.69
N THR A 70 -10.63 7.09 7.29
CA THR A 70 -10.41 7.08 8.75
C THR A 70 -11.62 7.66 9.49
N THR A 71 -12.19 8.75 8.99
CA THR A 71 -13.38 9.39 9.60
C THR A 71 -14.60 8.46 9.55
N LEU A 72 -14.84 7.82 8.40
CA LEU A 72 -15.97 6.91 8.24
C LEU A 72 -15.76 5.61 9.03
N GLY A 73 -14.54 5.07 9.00
CA GLY A 73 -14.15 3.87 9.75
C GLY A 73 -14.28 4.05 11.26
N ALA A 74 -13.96 5.24 11.79
CA ALA A 74 -14.13 5.56 13.21
C ALA A 74 -15.60 5.59 13.66
N ARG A 75 -16.56 5.75 12.74
CA ARG A 75 -18.00 5.72 13.04
C ARG A 75 -18.61 4.32 12.96
N LEU A 76 -17.90 3.34 12.38
CA LEU A 76 -18.37 1.97 12.22
C LEU A 76 -18.00 1.12 13.45
N ARG A 77 -18.82 0.11 13.75
CA ARG A 77 -18.47 -0.87 14.79
C ARG A 77 -17.31 -1.76 14.31
N ALA A 78 -16.46 -2.18 15.25
CA ALA A 78 -15.30 -3.01 14.94
C ALA A 78 -15.63 -4.28 14.13
N GLU A 79 -16.80 -4.88 14.39
CA GLU A 79 -17.28 -6.06 13.66
C GLU A 79 -17.66 -5.75 12.21
N GLN A 80 -18.33 -4.62 11.96
CA GLN A 80 -18.67 -4.18 10.60
C GLN A 80 -17.41 -3.85 9.80
N LEU A 81 -16.42 -3.22 10.44
CA LEU A 81 -15.14 -2.91 9.80
C LEU A 81 -14.37 -4.18 9.42
N ARG A 82 -14.39 -5.20 10.29
CA ARG A 82 -13.80 -6.52 10.00
C ARG A 82 -14.47 -7.21 8.83
N ILE A 83 -15.80 -7.21 8.78
CA ILE A 83 -16.58 -7.80 7.67
C ILE A 83 -16.27 -7.07 6.36
N LEU A 84 -16.21 -5.73 6.38
CA LEU A 84 -15.89 -4.93 5.20
C LEU A 84 -14.49 -5.22 4.67
N LEU A 85 -13.50 -5.34 5.56
CA LEU A 85 -12.13 -5.71 5.20
C LEU A 85 -12.07 -7.13 4.62
N ALA A 86 -12.77 -8.08 5.23
CA ALA A 86 -12.85 -9.45 4.73
C ALA A 86 -13.47 -9.52 3.33
N LEU A 87 -14.55 -8.78 3.10
CA LEU A 87 -15.21 -8.70 1.80
C LEU A 87 -14.31 -8.07 0.74
N LEU A 88 -13.59 -6.99 1.07
CA LEU A 88 -12.61 -6.38 0.19
C LEU A 88 -11.52 -7.37 -0.20
N VAL A 89 -10.94 -8.08 0.77
CA VAL A 89 -9.89 -9.09 0.51
C VAL A 89 -10.43 -10.21 -0.39
N LEU A 90 -11.63 -10.74 -0.10
CA LEU A 90 -12.27 -11.76 -0.94
C LEU A 90 -12.53 -11.26 -2.36
N ALA A 91 -12.97 -10.01 -2.53
CA ALA A 91 -13.17 -9.42 -3.85
C ALA A 91 -11.85 -9.31 -4.63
N VAL A 92 -10.77 -8.89 -3.97
CA VAL A 92 -9.43 -8.83 -4.59
C VAL A 92 -8.94 -10.23 -4.97
N CYS A 93 -9.06 -11.21 -4.07
CA CYS A 93 -8.72 -12.59 -4.38
C CYS A 93 -9.53 -13.15 -5.55
N GLY A 94 -10.84 -12.85 -5.59
CA GLY A 94 -11.71 -13.20 -6.70
C GLY A 94 -11.27 -12.55 -8.01
N LYS A 95 -10.95 -11.26 -8.00
CA LYS A 95 -10.44 -10.53 -9.18
C LYS A 95 -9.14 -11.14 -9.69
N LEU A 96 -8.19 -11.43 -8.80
CA LEU A 96 -6.92 -12.07 -9.17
C LEU A 96 -7.12 -13.50 -9.71
N ALA A 97 -8.04 -14.27 -9.13
CA ALA A 97 -8.37 -15.59 -9.65
C ALA A 97 -9.03 -15.49 -11.04
N LEU A 98 -9.95 -14.54 -11.24
CA LEU A 98 -10.57 -14.30 -12.53
C LEU A 98 -9.54 -13.83 -13.56
N ASP A 99 -8.63 -12.91 -13.23
CA ASP A 99 -7.52 -12.52 -14.10
C ASP A 99 -6.62 -13.72 -14.49
N LEU A 100 -6.52 -14.72 -13.61
CA LEU A 100 -5.76 -15.94 -13.86
C LEU A 100 -6.50 -16.92 -14.80
N PHE A 101 -7.84 -16.93 -14.79
CA PHE A 101 -8.68 -17.84 -15.58
C PHE A 101 -9.21 -17.22 -16.89
N LEU A 102 -9.42 -15.91 -16.94
CA LEU A 102 -9.93 -15.16 -18.10
C LEU A 102 -8.77 -14.37 -18.71
N THR A 103 -8.18 -14.95 -19.76
CA THR A 103 -7.32 -14.31 -20.78
C THR A 103 -6.09 -13.53 -20.28
N PRO A 104 -4.86 -14.08 -20.44
CA PRO A 104 -3.67 -13.24 -20.44
C PRO A 104 -3.70 -12.31 -21.67
N ASP A 105 -3.89 -11.00 -21.46
CA ASP A 105 -3.81 -9.97 -22.50
C ASP A 105 -2.36 -9.68 -22.94
N ASP A 106 -1.34 -10.25 -22.29
CA ASP A 106 0.06 -9.99 -22.61
C ASP A 106 0.58 -10.89 -23.74
N LEU A 107 0.41 -10.39 -24.97
CA LEU A 107 1.06 -10.86 -26.21
C LEU A 107 2.59 -10.61 -26.26
N PHE A 108 3.25 -10.19 -25.18
CA PHE A 108 4.66 -9.71 -25.20
C PHE A 108 5.59 -10.34 -24.14
N SER A 109 5.52 -11.64 -23.89
CA SER A 109 6.61 -12.35 -23.17
C SER A 109 7.54 -13.19 -24.08
N ILE A 110 7.37 -13.13 -25.41
CA ILE A 110 8.20 -13.87 -26.37
C ILE A 110 8.85 -12.93 -27.41
N SER A 111 9.75 -12.05 -26.98
CA SER A 111 10.82 -11.44 -27.79
C SER A 111 11.73 -10.67 -26.83
N THR A 112 13.00 -10.97 -26.59
CA THR A 112 14.04 -11.58 -27.40
C THR A 112 15.08 -12.23 -26.48
N ARG A 113 15.29 -13.53 -26.64
CA ARG A 113 16.54 -14.21 -26.26
C ARG A 113 17.37 -14.31 -27.54
N GLY A 114 18.47 -13.55 -27.61
CA GLY A 114 19.54 -13.74 -28.59
C GLY A 114 19.67 -12.67 -29.67
N ALA A 115 20.59 -11.73 -29.45
CA ALA A 115 21.79 -11.49 -30.27
C ALA A 115 22.62 -10.38 -29.60
#